data_AF-A0A4Q4CR85-F1
#
_entry.id   AF-A0A4Q4CR85-F1
#
_cell.length_a   1.000
_cell.length_b   1.000
_cell.length_c   1.000
_cell.angle_alpha   90.00
_cell.angle_beta   90.00
_cell.angle_gamma   90.00
#
_symmetry.space_group_name_H-M   'P 1'
#
loop_
_entity.id
_entity.type
_entity.pdbx_description
1 polymer ?
#
loop_
_entity_poly.entity_id
_entity_poly.type
_entity_poly.pdbx_seq_one_letter_code
_entity_poly.pdbx_strand_id
1 'polypeptide(L)' 'MVCVDKTTLIGVLDRLEKLGLMVRTADPKDRRVRIPQITAKGRKVHAKFAEARDAAEARVLDGMSCEQRTQLLAAHAVE' A
#
# COMPACT_ATOMS: atom_id res chain seq x y z
N MET A 1 6.27 -2.92 -8.07
CA MET A 1 7.20 -1.88 -7.58
C MET A 1 6.45 -0.56 -7.63
N VAL A 2 6.43 0.25 -6.57
CA VAL A 2 5.70 1.53 -6.62
C VAL A 2 6.62 2.55 -7.30
N CYS A 3 6.23 3.06 -8.47
CA CYS A 3 7.00 4.04 -9.25
C CYS A 3 6.92 5.44 -8.62
N VAL A 4 7.61 5.62 -7.50
CA VAL A 4 7.70 6.90 -6.78
C VAL A 4 9.16 7.24 -6.58
N ASP A 5 9.55 8.49 -6.82
CA ASP A 5 10.91 8.92 -6.61
C ASP A 5 11.30 8.85 -5.13
N LYS A 6 12.62 8.75 -4.87
CA LYS A 6 13.16 8.57 -3.53
C LYS A 6 12.72 9.67 -2.56
N THR A 7 12.70 10.93 -3.01
CA THR A 7 12.39 12.09 -2.16
C THR A 7 10.93 12.05 -1.72
N THR A 8 10.03 11.76 -2.66
CA THR A 8 8.60 11.58 -2.35
C THR A 8 8.37 10.39 -1.43
N LEU A 9 9.03 9.25 -1.67
CA LEU A 9 8.90 8.07 -0.82
C LEU A 9 9.36 8.37 0.62
N ILE A 10 10.48 9.06 0.81
CA ILE A 10 10.96 9.44 2.14
C ILE A 10 9.92 10.31 2.86
N GLY A 11 9.36 11.32 2.20
CA GLY A 11 8.33 12.17 2.79
C GLY A 11 7.03 11.43 3.14
N VAL A 12 6.67 10.38 2.40
CA VAL A 12 5.55 9.49 2.77
C VAL A 12 5.89 8.67 4.01
N LEU A 13 7.07 8.04 4.03
CA LEU A 13 7.53 7.23 5.17
C LEU A 13 7.63 8.05 6.45
N ASP A 14 8.15 9.28 6.38
CA ASP A 14 8.28 10.16 7.55
C ASP A 14 6.91 10.53 8.14
N ARG A 15 5.90 10.75 7.29
CA ARG A 15 4.53 11.01 7.75
C ARG A 15 3.91 9.79 8.40
N LEU A 16 4.08 8.61 7.82
CA LEU A 16 3.60 7.35 8.39
C LEU A 16 4.27 7.02 9.73
N GLU A 17 5.56 7.32 9.87
CA GLU A 17 6.33 7.19 11.12
C GLU A 17 5.83 8.19 12.19
N LYS A 18 5.63 9.47 11.83
CA LYS A 18 5.04 10.49 12.72
C LYS A 18 3.64 10.11 13.23
N LEU A 19 2.84 9.43 12.41
CA LEU A 19 1.51 8.93 12.79
C LEU A 19 1.57 7.65 13.65
N GLY A 20 2.75 7.08 13.86
CA GLY A 20 2.96 5.81 14.58
C GLY A 20 2.44 4.59 13.84
N LEU A 21 2.26 4.69 12.51
CA LEU A 21 1.78 3.60 11.66
C LEU A 21 2.93 2.68 11.21
N MET A 22 4.15 3.20 11.20
CA MET A 22 5.35 2.43 10.93
C MET A 22 6.50 2.89 11.84
N VAL A 23 7.54 2.08 11.92
CA VAL A 23 8.83 2.41 12.56
C VAL A 23 9.96 1.99 11.66
N ARG A 24 11.12 2.63 11.77
CA ARG A 24 12.34 2.22 11.07
C ARG A 24 13.28 1.49 12.02
N THR A 25 13.51 0.20 11.78
CA THR A 25 14.43 -0.62 12.56
C THR A 25 15.77 -0.75 11.84
N ALA A 26 16.88 -0.63 12.57
CA ALA A 26 18.20 -0.89 11.99
C ALA A 26 18.32 -2.36 11.56
N ASP A 27 18.97 -2.62 10.43
CA ASP A 27 19.29 -3.98 10.02
C ASP A 27 20.34 -4.57 11.00
N PRO A 28 20.13 -5.78 11.55
CA PRO A 28 21.10 -6.43 12.43
C PRO A 28 22.48 -6.64 11.80
N LYS A 29 22.56 -6.74 10.47
CA LYS A 29 23.81 -6.99 9.71
C LYS A 29 24.50 -5.70 9.27
N ASP A 30 23.76 -4.61 9.06
CA ASP A 30 24.32 -3.29 8.77
C ASP A 30 23.46 -2.17 9.38
N ARG A 31 23.96 -1.56 10.46
CA ARG A 31 23.26 -0.46 11.16
C ARG A 31 23.02 0.79 10.31
N ARG A 32 23.68 0.92 9.15
CA ARG A 32 23.43 2.01 8.19
C ARG A 32 22.14 1.80 7.41
N VAL A 33 21.64 0.58 7.34
CA VAL A 33 20.36 0.24 6.72
C VAL A 33 19.25 0.36 7.75
N ARG A 34 18.18 1.07 7.40
CA ARG A 34 16.95 1.17 8.20
C ARG A 34 15.79 0.60 7.40
N ILE A 35 15.17 -0.44 7.95
CA ILE A 35 14.07 -1.18 7.33
C ILE A 35 12.74 -0.64 7.90
N PRO A 36 11.85 -0.09 7.06
CA PRO A 36 10.52 0.29 7.51
C PRO A 36 9.70 -0.95 7.89
N GLN A 37 9.08 -0.92 9.06
CA GLN A 37 8.20 -1.98 9.55
C GLN A 37 6.87 -1.40 10.02
N ILE A 38 5.77 -2.04 9.60
CA ILE A 38 4.41 -1.62 9.99
C ILE A 38 4.15 -1.96 11.46
N THR A 39 3.58 -1.01 12.21
CA THR A 39 3.21 -1.23 13.62
C THR A 39 1.87 -1.96 13.72
N ALA A 40 1.51 -2.41 14.93
CA ALA A 40 0.16 -2.93 15.18
C ALA A 40 -0.93 -1.89 14.90
N LYS A 41 -0.69 -0.61 15.21
CA LYS A 41 -1.58 0.51 14.87
C LYS A 41 -1.68 0.67 13.35
N GLY A 42 -0.55 0.62 12.66
CA GLY A 42 -0.48 0.65 11.20
C GLY A 42 -1.31 -0.44 10.54
N ARG A 43 -1.20 -1.68 11.02
CA ARG A 43 -1.99 -2.82 10.51
C ARG A 43 -3.49 -2.59 10.66
N LYS A 44 -3.94 -2.07 11.81
CA LYS A 44 -5.36 -1.75 12.03
C LYS A 44 -5.87 -0.67 11.07
N VAL A 45 -5.09 0.38 10.83
CA VAL A 45 -5.46 1.44 9.87
C VAL A 45 -5.47 0.90 8.44
N HIS A 46 -4.47 0.10 8.07
CA HIS A 46 -4.41 -0.53 6.76
C HIS A 46 -5.61 -1.44 6.48
N ALA A 47 -6.05 -2.24 7.46
CA ALA A 47 -7.24 -3.08 7.32
C ALA A 47 -8.51 -2.25 7.04
N LYS A 48 -8.73 -1.17 7.80
CA LYS A 48 -9.86 -0.26 7.55
C LYS A 48 -9.80 0.41 6.18
N PHE A 49 -8.59 0.78 5.74
CA PHE A 49 -8.39 1.33 4.40
C PHE A 49 -8.71 0.30 3.32
N ALA A 50 -8.26 -0.95 3.50
CA ALA A 50 -8.54 -2.04 2.56
C ALA A 50 -10.05 -2.27 2.42
N GLU A 51 -10.80 -2.33 3.51
CA GLU A 51 -12.27 -2.46 3.47
C GLU A 51 -12.92 -1.31 2.67
N ALA A 52 -12.50 -0.08 2.90
CA ALA A 52 -13.04 1.08 2.20
C ALA A 52 -12.66 1.09 0.70
N ARG A 53 -11.44 0.67 0.37
CA ARG A 53 -10.96 0.51 -1.01
C ARG A 53 -11.76 -0.55 -1.72
N ASP A 54 -11.89 -1.74 -1.14
CA ASP A 54 -12.58 -2.87 -1.77
C ASP A 54 -14.07 -2.53 -2.00
N ALA A 55 -14.71 -1.82 -1.06
CA ALA A 55 -16.06 -1.29 -1.25
C ALA A 55 -16.16 -0.24 -2.37
N ALA A 56 -15.17 0.64 -2.51
CA ALA A 56 -15.13 1.62 -3.59
C ALA A 56 -14.91 0.95 -4.95
N GLU A 57 -13.99 0.00 -5.04
CA GLU A 57 -13.74 -0.81 -6.24
C GLU A 57 -14.99 -1.59 -6.65
N ALA A 58 -15.69 -2.21 -5.69
CA ALA A 58 -16.93 -2.93 -5.95
C ALA A 58 -18.00 -2.04 -6.59
N ARG A 59 -18.17 -0.81 -6.08
CA ARG A 59 -19.12 0.18 -6.63
C ARG A 59 -18.75 0.64 -8.03
N VAL A 60 -17.46 0.88 -8.29
CA VAL A 60 -17.00 1.30 -9.64
C VAL A 60 -17.29 0.22 -10.68
N LEU A 61 -17.20 -1.04 -10.27
CA LEU A 61 -17.42 -2.17 -11.16
C LEU A 61 -18.89 -2.64 -11.19
N ASP A 62 -19.78 -2.04 -10.39
CA ASP A 62 -21.20 -2.41 -10.29
C ASP A 62 -21.88 -2.17 -11.65
N GLY A 63 -22.29 -3.26 -12.31
CA GLY A 63 -22.78 -3.25 -13.70
C GLY A 63 -21.86 -3.89 -14.74
N MET A 64 -20.62 -4.25 -14.38
CA MET A 64 -19.76 -5.09 -15.23
C MET A 64 -20.03 -6.57 -14.99
N SER A 65 -20.24 -7.33 -16.07
CA SER A 65 -20.30 -8.80 -16.02
C SER A 65 -18.96 -9.39 -15.58
N CYS A 66 -18.97 -10.64 -15.09
CA CYS A 66 -17.73 -11.34 -14.74
C CYS A 66 -16.74 -11.41 -15.92
N GLU A 67 -17.24 -11.53 -17.14
CA GLU A 67 -16.43 -11.56 -18.36
C GLU A 67 -15.76 -10.20 -18.63
N GLN A 68 -16.51 -9.10 -18.50
CA GLN A 68 -15.97 -7.74 -18.65
C GLN A 68 -14.91 -7.42 -17.57
N ARG A 69 -15.14 -7.88 -16.33
CA ARG A 69 -14.16 -7.74 -15.24
C ARG A 69 -12.90 -8.55 -15.51
N THR A 70 -13.05 -9.77 -16.02
CA THR A 70 -11.91 -10.62 -16.38
C THR A 70 -11.11 -10.02 -17.52
N GLN A 71 -11.77 -9.48 -18.56
CA GLN A 71 -11.11 -8.76 -19.66
C GLN A 71 -10.38 -7.51 -19.17
N LEU A 72 -10.98 -6.72 -18.27
CA LEU A 72 -10.34 -5.54 -17.67
C LEU A 72 -9.08 -5.94 -16.88
N LEU A 73 -9.18 -6.96 -16.02
CA LEU A 73 -8.05 -7.46 -15.24
C LEU A 73 -6.93 -8.02 -16.13
N ALA A 74 -7.28 -8.74 -17.20
CA ALA A 74 -6.32 -9.25 -18.17
C ALA A 74 -5.63 -8.13 -18.96
N ALA A 75 -6.35 -7.07 -19.32
CA ALA A 75 -5.79 -5.91 -20.01
C ALA A 75 -4.83 -5.09 -19.16
N HIS A 76 -4.94 -5.16 -17.83
CA HIS A 76 -4.06 -4.47 -16.87
C HIS A 76 -3.00 -5.39 -16.22
N ALA A 77 -2.94 -6.67 -16.61
CA ALA A 77 -1.92 -7.61 -16.18
C ALA A 77 -0.63 -7.49 -17.02
N VAL A 78 -0.15 -6.28 -17.27
CA VAL A 78 1.16 -6.03 -17.90
C VAL A 78 1.76 -4.74 -17.33
N GLU A 79 3.05 -4.87 -16.94
CA GLU A 79 4.04 -3.90 -16.42
C GLU A 79 4.08 -3.58 -14.91
#